data_AF-A0A3Q3EDQ9-F1
#
_entry.id   AF-A0A3Q3EDQ9-F1
#
_cell.length_a   1.000
_cell.length_b   1.000
_cell.length_c   1.000
_cell.angle_alpha   90.00
_cell.angle_beta   90.00
_cell.angle_gamma   90.00
#
_symmetry.space_group_name_H-M   'P 1'
#
loop_
_entity.id
_entity.type
_entity.pdbx_description
1 polymer ?
#
loop_
_entity_poly.entity_id
_entity_poly.type
_entity_poly.pdbx_seq_one_letter_code
_entity_poly.pdbx_strand_id
1 'polypeptide(L)'
;MEKNLKKQHLPFFHCFSKVKKAKILFGCCSSFSICFNNLLLFFHVSSGSSGDILLTQTPGSQSVVLGQTVSIRCQTSTSVSTYLNWYLQKPGEAPKLLIYYSTSRQSGVSTRFSGSGSGTDFTLTVSGVQTEDSGDYYCQQCYSYPFT
;
A
#
# COMPACT_ATOMS: atom_id res chain seq x y z
N MET A 1 42.61 -16.09 -6.15
CA MET A 1 42.47 -14.73 -6.68
C MET A 1 41.57 -14.85 -7.91
N GLU A 2 40.33 -14.39 -8.00
CA GLU A 2 39.48 -13.52 -7.20
C GLU A 2 38.04 -13.75 -7.72
N LYS A 3 37.11 -14.13 -6.84
CA LYS A 3 35.68 -14.27 -7.19
C LYS A 3 35.05 -12.90 -7.00
N ASN A 4 34.94 -12.09 -8.06
CA ASN A 4 34.32 -10.78 -7.97
C ASN A 4 32.79 -10.87 -7.97
N LEU A 5 32.26 -10.66 -6.78
CA LEU A 5 30.85 -10.71 -6.40
C LEU A 5 30.09 -9.51 -7.00
N LYS A 6 28.92 -9.80 -7.57
CA LYS A 6 27.86 -8.88 -8.03
C LYS A 6 27.90 -7.46 -7.43
N LYS A 7 28.18 -6.47 -8.28
CA LYS A 7 27.61 -5.11 -8.16
C LYS A 7 26.78 -4.81 -9.41
N GLN A 8 25.65 -5.51 -9.53
CA GLN A 8 24.55 -5.01 -10.36
C GLN A 8 23.98 -3.82 -9.59
N HIS A 9 24.22 -2.64 -10.13
CA HIS A 9 23.87 -1.34 -9.57
C HIS A 9 22.33 -1.24 -9.42
N LEU A 10 21.84 -1.62 -8.25
CA LEU A 10 20.46 -1.41 -7.79
C LEU A 10 20.30 0.09 -7.51
N PRO A 11 19.37 0.82 -8.17
CA PRO A 11 19.00 2.17 -7.76
C PRO A 11 18.03 2.07 -6.57
N PHE A 12 18.50 1.50 -5.47
CA PHE A 12 17.88 1.64 -4.16
C PHE A 12 18.69 2.71 -3.42
N PHE A 13 18.02 3.56 -2.65
CA PHE A 13 18.55 4.76 -1.99
C PHE A 13 18.54 6.02 -2.87
N HIS A 14 17.33 6.52 -3.10
CA HIS A 14 16.86 7.82 -2.61
C HIS A 14 15.42 7.97 -3.09
N CYS A 15 14.44 7.47 -2.34
CA CYS A 15 13.03 7.74 -2.58
C CYS A 15 12.43 8.03 -1.20
N PHE A 16 12.47 9.28 -0.77
CA PHE A 16 11.79 9.72 0.45
C PHE A 16 10.28 9.73 0.15
N SER A 17 9.67 8.57 0.28
CA SER A 17 8.26 8.38 -0.03
C SER A 17 7.43 8.48 1.22
N LYS A 18 6.30 9.18 1.15
CA LYS A 18 5.22 8.95 2.09
C LYS A 18 4.64 7.56 1.77
N VAL A 19 4.50 6.76 2.81
CA VAL A 19 3.94 5.42 2.73
C VAL A 19 2.73 5.41 3.64
N LYS A 20 1.53 5.20 3.08
CA LYS A 20 0.33 4.97 3.89
C LYS A 20 0.10 3.49 4.09
N LYS A 21 -0.79 3.15 5.01
CA LYS A 21 -1.04 1.77 5.44
C LYS A 21 -2.54 1.51 5.46
N ALA A 22 -2.96 0.43 4.82
CA ALA A 22 -4.31 -0.13 4.91
C ALA A 22 -4.21 -1.58 5.37
N LYS A 23 -5.20 -2.10 6.10
CA LYS A 23 -5.14 -3.47 6.65
C LYS A 23 -6.25 -4.37 6.12
N ILE A 24 -5.89 -5.58 5.67
CA ILE A 24 -6.87 -6.63 5.33
C ILE A 24 -6.82 -7.73 6.39
N LEU A 25 -7.98 -8.06 6.95
CA LEU A 25 -8.20 -9.09 7.96
C LEU A 25 -9.18 -10.14 7.43
N PHE A 26 -9.08 -11.40 7.84
CA PHE A 26 -10.10 -12.40 7.52
C PHE A 26 -11.23 -12.35 8.54
N GLY A 27 -12.47 -12.22 8.07
CA GLY A 27 -13.64 -12.34 8.91
C GLY A 27 -13.92 -13.80 9.24
N CYS A 28 -13.80 -14.19 10.51
CA CYS A 28 -14.48 -15.38 11.03
C CYS A 28 -15.86 -14.94 11.51
N CYS A 29 -16.93 -15.30 10.80
CA CYS A 29 -18.29 -15.03 11.24
C CYS A 29 -18.63 -15.97 12.41
N SER A 30 -18.26 -15.57 13.62
CA SER A 30 -18.82 -16.15 14.85
C SER A 30 -19.80 -15.11 15.39
N SER A 31 -21.09 -15.47 15.42
CA SER A 31 -22.16 -14.65 15.98
C SER A 31 -21.81 -14.23 17.39
N PHE A 32 -21.35 -13.00 17.61
CA PHE A 32 -21.62 -12.21 18.81
C PHE A 32 -21.56 -10.73 18.47
N SER A 33 -22.73 -10.11 18.59
CA SER A 33 -22.97 -8.67 18.56
C SER A 33 -22.13 -7.96 19.61
N ILE A 34 -21.41 -6.92 19.21
CA ILE A 34 -21.08 -5.81 20.10
C ILE A 34 -21.20 -4.49 19.30
N CYS A 35 -22.29 -3.77 19.56
CA CYS A 35 -22.39 -2.34 19.32
C CYS A 35 -21.46 -1.61 20.30
N PHE A 36 -20.54 -0.76 19.82
CA PHE A 36 -19.94 0.27 20.66
C PHE A 36 -20.15 1.66 20.06
N ASN A 37 -20.80 2.49 20.85
CA ASN A 37 -21.07 3.91 20.67
C ASN A 37 -19.82 4.76 20.94
N ASN A 38 -19.77 5.92 20.26
CA ASN A 38 -19.14 7.20 20.61
C ASN A 38 -17.61 7.28 20.83
N LEU A 39 -16.94 8.12 20.02
CA LEU A 39 -16.57 9.49 20.40
C LEU A 39 -15.80 10.15 19.22
N LEU A 40 -16.32 11.26 18.70
CA LEU A 40 -15.64 12.07 17.68
C LEU A 40 -14.46 12.81 18.31
N LEU A 41 -13.23 12.45 17.93
CA LEU A 41 -12.05 13.28 18.12
C LEU A 41 -11.68 13.93 16.78
N PHE A 42 -12.11 15.17 16.58
CA PHE A 42 -11.58 16.01 15.50
C PHE A 42 -10.14 16.39 15.86
N PHE A 43 -9.18 15.66 15.31
CA PHE A 43 -7.79 16.10 15.34
C PHE A 43 -7.61 17.25 14.35
N HIS A 44 -7.44 18.47 14.87
CA HIS A 44 -6.90 19.60 14.10
C HIS A 44 -5.50 19.22 13.61
N VAL A 45 -5.34 19.02 12.30
CA VAL A 45 -4.02 18.92 11.68
C VAL A 45 -3.52 20.34 11.43
N SER A 46 -2.44 20.72 12.10
CA SER A 46 -1.66 21.91 11.81
C SER A 46 -1.04 21.79 10.42
N SER A 47 -1.37 22.72 9.52
CA SER A 47 -0.72 22.86 8.21
C SER A 47 0.75 23.25 8.37
N GLY A 48 1.63 22.26 8.49
CA GLY A 48 3.05 22.41 8.20
C GLY A 48 3.25 22.34 6.69
N SER A 49 3.67 23.46 6.07
CA SER A 49 4.05 23.49 4.66
C SER A 49 5.42 22.84 4.48
N SER A 50 5.42 21.55 4.17
CA SER A 50 6.56 20.84 3.59
C SER A 50 6.13 20.32 2.23
N GLY A 51 6.98 20.46 1.20
CA GLY A 51 6.72 20.11 -0.21
C GLY A 51 6.55 18.60 -0.49
N ASP A 52 6.00 17.87 0.45
CA ASP A 52 5.80 16.44 0.39
C ASP A 52 4.45 16.08 -0.23
N ILE A 53 4.45 15.10 -1.14
CA ILE A 53 3.22 14.50 -1.66
C ILE A 53 2.56 13.66 -0.57
N LEU A 54 1.39 14.09 -0.12
CA LEU A 54 0.57 13.34 0.84
C LEU A 54 -0.12 12.18 0.14
N LEU A 55 -0.13 11.01 0.77
CA LEU A 55 -0.95 9.88 0.35
C LEU A 55 -2.07 9.67 1.36
N THR A 56 -3.21 9.19 0.87
CA THR A 56 -4.39 8.81 1.66
C THR A 56 -4.87 7.46 1.18
N GLN A 57 -4.97 6.47 2.08
CA GLN A 57 -5.45 5.13 1.76
C GLN A 57 -6.82 4.84 2.36
N THR A 58 -7.67 4.18 1.57
CA THR A 58 -9.02 3.82 1.96
C THR A 58 -9.35 2.41 1.44
N PRO A 59 -9.96 1.52 2.24
CA PRO A 59 -10.26 1.69 3.67
C PRO A 59 -8.99 1.61 4.54
N GLY A 60 -9.02 2.20 5.74
CA GLY A 60 -7.90 2.09 6.70
C GLY A 60 -7.71 0.67 7.25
N SER A 61 -8.82 -0.07 7.41
CA SER A 61 -8.84 -1.49 7.75
C SER A 61 -10.14 -2.13 7.26
N GLN A 62 -10.09 -3.38 6.84
CA GLN A 62 -11.27 -4.12 6.41
C GLN A 62 -11.16 -5.61 6.77
N SER A 63 -12.25 -6.18 7.29
CA SER A 63 -12.43 -7.62 7.44
C SER A 63 -13.14 -8.17 6.21
N VAL A 64 -12.59 -9.22 5.60
CA VAL A 64 -13.08 -9.82 4.36
C VAL A 64 -13.22 -11.33 4.50
N VAL A 65 -14.17 -11.91 3.77
CA VAL A 65 -14.32 -13.37 3.71
C VAL A 65 -13.41 -13.92 2.62
N LEU A 66 -12.88 -15.13 2.83
CA LEU A 66 -12.07 -15.82 1.83
C LEU A 66 -12.83 -15.94 0.51
N GLY A 67 -12.12 -15.78 -0.60
CA GLY A 67 -12.68 -15.80 -1.95
C GLY A 67 -13.32 -14.48 -2.41
N GLN A 68 -13.53 -13.50 -1.52
CA GLN A 68 -14.03 -12.19 -1.92
C GLN A 68 -12.97 -11.39 -2.69
N THR A 69 -13.43 -10.38 -3.43
CA THR A 69 -12.57 -9.37 -4.04
C THR A 69 -12.57 -8.12 -3.18
N VAL A 70 -11.39 -7.56 -2.94
CA VAL A 70 -11.21 -6.32 -2.19
C VAL A 70 -10.41 -5.32 -3.01
N SER A 71 -10.74 -4.05 -2.85
CA SER A 71 -10.04 -2.94 -3.48
C SER A 71 -9.56 -1.96 -2.43
N ILE A 72 -8.27 -1.61 -2.49
CA ILE A 72 -7.63 -0.61 -1.66
C ILE A 72 -7.30 0.58 -2.56
N ARG A 73 -7.82 1.74 -2.22
CA ARG A 73 -7.57 2.99 -2.94
C ARG A 73 -6.43 3.76 -2.27
N CYS A 74 -5.60 4.39 -3.07
CA CYS A 74 -4.57 5.32 -2.64
C CYS A 74 -4.68 6.60 -3.47
N GLN A 75 -4.95 7.71 -2.80
CA GLN A 75 -5.01 9.04 -3.40
C GLN A 75 -3.78 9.85 -3.02
N THR A 76 -3.22 10.57 -3.97
CA THR A 76 -2.09 11.50 -3.75
C THR A 76 -2.57 12.95 -3.83
N SER A 77 -1.95 13.85 -3.07
CA SER A 77 -2.30 15.28 -3.08
C SER A 77 -1.98 15.98 -4.39
N THR A 78 -1.00 15.47 -5.13
CA THR A 78 -0.59 15.96 -6.45
C THR A 78 -0.31 14.78 -7.37
N SER A 79 -0.34 15.02 -8.68
CA SER A 79 -0.11 13.98 -9.69
C SER A 79 1.28 13.38 -9.55
N VAL A 80 1.36 12.05 -9.52
CA VAL A 80 2.60 11.26 -9.51
C VAL A 80 2.76 10.44 -10.80
N SER A 81 2.04 10.81 -11.86
CA SER A 81 1.99 10.07 -13.13
C SER A 81 1.65 8.59 -12.89
N THR A 82 2.56 7.66 -13.18
CA THR A 82 2.43 6.22 -12.87
C THR A 82 3.42 5.75 -11.81
N TYR A 83 4.18 6.65 -11.17
CA TYR A 83 5.24 6.33 -10.20
C TYR A 83 4.68 5.96 -8.82
N LEU A 84 3.74 5.01 -8.77
CA LEU A 84 3.18 4.45 -7.56
C LEU A 84 3.42 2.94 -7.49
N ASN A 85 3.84 2.49 -6.32
CA ASN A 85 4.13 1.10 -6.00
C ASN A 85 3.23 0.63 -4.84
N TRP A 86 2.88 -0.66 -4.86
CA TRP A 86 2.11 -1.33 -3.83
C TRP A 86 2.94 -2.41 -3.15
N TYR A 87 2.87 -2.47 -1.83
CA TYR A 87 3.57 -3.44 -1.00
C TYR A 87 2.61 -4.15 -0.05
N LEU A 88 2.92 -5.40 0.26
CA LEU A 88 2.32 -6.15 1.36
C LEU A 88 3.37 -6.43 2.42
N GLN A 89 3.07 -6.07 3.66
CA GLN A 89 3.85 -6.47 4.82
C GLN A 89 3.03 -7.39 5.71
N LYS A 90 3.58 -8.58 5.96
CA LYS A 90 3.04 -9.51 6.95
C LYS A 90 3.65 -9.21 8.33
N PRO A 91 2.96 -9.55 9.43
CA PRO A 91 3.52 -9.40 10.77
C PRO A 91 4.90 -10.07 10.88
N GLY A 92 5.92 -9.31 11.30
CA GLY A 92 7.29 -9.81 11.44
C GLY A 92 8.08 -9.95 10.14
N GLU A 93 7.51 -9.63 8.98
CA GLU A 93 8.19 -9.68 7.68
C GLU A 93 8.53 -8.27 7.15
N ALA A 94 9.54 -8.21 6.29
CA ALA A 94 9.83 -7.01 5.51
C ALA A 94 8.72 -6.78 4.44
N PRO A 95 8.42 -5.52 4.08
CA PRO A 95 7.48 -5.23 2.99
C PRO A 95 7.92 -5.88 1.67
N LYS A 96 6.99 -6.59 1.02
CA LYS A 96 7.19 -7.25 -0.28
C LYS A 96 6.47 -6.46 -1.37
N LEU A 97 7.17 -6.18 -2.47
CA LEU A 97 6.62 -5.48 -3.62
C LEU A 97 5.58 -6.35 -4.34
N LEU A 98 4.37 -5.81 -4.53
CA LEU A 98 3.29 -6.45 -5.27
C LEU A 98 3.19 -5.91 -6.69
N ILE A 99 2.97 -4.61 -6.81
CA ILE A 99 2.76 -3.89 -8.07
C ILE A 99 3.72 -2.70 -8.11
N TYR A 100 4.33 -2.44 -9.26
CA TYR A 100 5.15 -1.26 -9.53
C TYR A 100 4.64 -0.53 -10.78
N TYR A 101 5.00 0.75 -10.92
CA TYR A 101 4.50 1.62 -11.99
C TYR A 101 2.97 1.54 -12.19
N SER A 102 2.24 1.63 -11.07
CA SER A 102 0.78 1.55 -10.91
C SER A 102 0.07 0.28 -11.38
N THR A 103 0.62 -0.45 -12.36
CA THR A 103 -0.07 -1.55 -13.06
C THR A 103 0.78 -2.81 -13.22
N SER A 104 2.11 -2.69 -13.20
CA SER A 104 3.01 -3.80 -13.49
C SER A 104 3.17 -4.69 -12.27
N ARG A 105 2.77 -5.96 -12.37
CA ARG A 105 2.91 -6.92 -11.28
C ARG A 105 4.34 -7.45 -11.18
N GLN A 106 4.88 -7.48 -9.97
CA GLN A 106 6.21 -8.03 -9.71
C GLN A 106 6.24 -9.55 -9.99
N SER A 107 7.38 -10.03 -10.47
CA SER A 107 7.58 -11.46 -10.75
C SER A 107 7.38 -12.31 -9.48
N GLY A 108 6.67 -13.43 -9.62
CA GLY A 108 6.34 -14.33 -8.50
C GLY A 108 5.11 -13.91 -7.68
N VAL A 109 4.52 -12.74 -7.95
CA VAL A 109 3.25 -12.32 -7.32
C VAL A 109 2.06 -12.95 -8.03
N SER A 110 1.10 -13.43 -7.23
CA SER A 110 -0.12 -14.09 -7.72
C SER A 110 -0.91 -13.23 -8.69
N THR A 111 -1.54 -13.87 -9.68
CA THR A 111 -2.36 -13.19 -10.70
C THR A 111 -3.60 -12.49 -10.14
N ARG A 112 -3.99 -12.86 -8.92
CA ARG A 112 -5.06 -12.26 -8.12
C ARG A 112 -4.83 -10.80 -7.75
N PHE A 113 -3.57 -10.37 -7.72
CA PHE A 113 -3.21 -8.97 -7.49
C PHE A 113 -3.18 -8.22 -8.82
N SER A 114 -3.89 -7.10 -8.87
CA SER A 114 -3.86 -6.14 -9.98
C SER A 114 -3.83 -4.71 -9.47
N GLY A 115 -3.06 -3.86 -10.13
CA GLY A 115 -3.04 -2.42 -9.88
C GLY A 115 -3.66 -1.66 -11.04
N SER A 116 -4.26 -0.52 -10.74
CA SER A 116 -4.79 0.43 -11.72
C SER A 116 -4.62 1.87 -11.24
N GLY A 117 -4.79 2.80 -12.18
CA GLY A 117 -4.79 4.23 -11.91
C GLY A 117 -3.53 4.95 -12.38
N SER A 118 -3.63 6.27 -12.36
CA SER A 118 -2.61 7.22 -12.79
C SER A 118 -2.94 8.61 -12.25
N GLY A 119 -1.97 9.51 -12.31
CA GLY A 119 -2.13 10.88 -11.83
C GLY A 119 -2.21 10.89 -10.31
N THR A 120 -3.42 11.03 -9.77
CA THR A 120 -3.65 11.22 -8.33
C THR A 120 -4.42 10.08 -7.66
N ASP A 121 -4.89 9.11 -8.43
CA ASP A 121 -5.80 8.09 -7.92
C ASP A 121 -5.43 6.69 -8.41
N PHE A 122 -5.23 5.80 -7.45
CA PHE A 122 -4.67 4.48 -7.67
C PHE A 122 -5.45 3.45 -6.89
N THR A 123 -5.62 2.27 -7.46
CA THR A 123 -6.32 1.17 -6.81
C THR A 123 -5.49 -0.11 -6.91
N LEU A 124 -5.36 -0.80 -5.79
CA LEU A 124 -4.94 -2.20 -5.73
C LEU A 124 -6.18 -3.05 -5.58
N THR A 125 -6.35 -4.05 -6.44
CA THR A 125 -7.41 -5.05 -6.34
C THR A 125 -6.79 -6.40 -6.03
N VAL A 126 -7.36 -7.08 -5.04
CA VAL A 126 -7.02 -8.46 -4.68
C VAL A 126 -8.27 -9.29 -4.90
N SER A 127 -8.30 -10.09 -5.95
CA SER A 127 -9.41 -11.00 -6.23
C SER A 127 -9.21 -12.34 -5.52
N GLY A 128 -10.29 -12.99 -5.09
CA GLY A 128 -10.20 -14.32 -4.49
C GLY A 128 -9.28 -14.37 -3.27
N VAL A 129 -9.51 -13.48 -2.30
CA VAL A 129 -8.67 -13.29 -1.11
C VAL A 129 -8.44 -14.61 -0.36
N GLN A 130 -7.18 -14.90 -0.01
CA GLN A 130 -6.74 -16.14 0.65
C GLN A 130 -6.08 -15.84 2.00
N THR A 131 -5.94 -16.80 2.91
CA THR A 131 -5.46 -16.59 4.29
C THR A 131 -4.07 -15.97 4.39
N GLU A 132 -3.23 -16.13 3.36
CA GLU A 132 -1.93 -15.51 3.27
C GLU A 132 -1.96 -14.02 2.89
N ASP A 133 -3.12 -13.50 2.48
CA ASP A 133 -3.29 -12.11 2.03
C ASP A 133 -3.57 -11.15 3.20
N SER A 134 -3.63 -11.65 4.45
CA SER A 134 -3.72 -10.74 5.61
C SER A 134 -2.39 -10.09 5.88
N GLY A 135 -2.49 -8.79 6.09
CA GLY A 135 -1.37 -7.96 6.40
C GLY A 135 -1.69 -6.53 6.10
N ASP A 136 -0.62 -5.77 6.10
CA ASP A 136 -0.65 -4.36 5.91
C ASP A 136 -0.20 -4.02 4.49
N TYR A 137 -1.03 -3.26 3.79
CA TYR A 137 -0.86 -2.86 2.41
C TYR A 137 -0.45 -1.41 2.35
N TYR A 138 0.61 -1.14 1.62
CA TYR A 138 1.21 0.19 1.54
C TYR A 138 1.28 0.67 0.10
N CYS A 139 0.81 1.89 -0.15
CA CYS A 139 1.14 2.61 -1.38
C CYS A 139 2.30 3.58 -1.15
N GLN A 140 3.13 3.73 -2.17
CA GLN A 140 4.38 4.47 -2.11
C GLN A 140 4.57 5.21 -3.42
N GLN A 141 4.78 6.53 -3.37
CA GLN A 141 5.07 7.36 -4.55
C GLN A 141 6.58 7.62 -4.71
N CYS A 142 7.10 7.54 -5.94
CA CYS A 142 8.49 7.88 -6.28
C CYS A 142 8.61 9.03 -7.30
N TYR A 143 7.61 9.89 -7.40
CA TYR A 143 7.62 10.99 -8.37
C TYR A 143 8.42 12.20 -7.88
N SER A 144 8.30 12.57 -6.61
CA SER A 144 8.96 13.75 -6.07
C SER A 144 9.94 13.40 -4.95
N TYR A 145 11.10 14.04 -4.96
CA TYR A 145 12.00 14.10 -3.83
C TYR A 145 11.64 15.34 -2.99
N PRO A 146 11.49 15.22 -1.65
CA PRO A 146 11.48 16.40 -0.81
C PRO A 146 12.84 17.08 -0.94
N PHE A 147 12.83 18.35 -1.33
CA PHE A 147 14.02 19.20 -1.23
C PHE A 147 14.30 19.38 0.27
N THR A 148 15.48 18.92 0.69
CA THR A 148 16.02 19.12 2.05
C THR A 148 16.32 20.58 2.32
#